data_AF-A0AAI8MCK2-F1
#
_entry.id   AF-A0AAI8MCK2-F1
#
_cell.length_a   1.000
_cell.length_b   1.000
_cell.length_c   1.000
_cell.angle_alpha   90.00
_cell.angle_beta   90.00
_cell.angle_gamma   90.00
#
_symmetry.space_group_name_H-M   'P 1'
#
loop_
_entity.id
_entity.type
_entity.pdbx_description
1 polymer ?
#
loop_
_entity_poly.entity_id
_entity_poly.type
_entity_poly.pdbx_seq_one_letter_code
_entity_poly.pdbx_strand_id
1 'polypeptide(L)' 'MDKQADVISRLQAIFREELDLPNLQISPQSTPDDVDGWDSLATIRIVAAVEREFDREFEAAQIESIRSVADLISMIAA' A
#
# COMPACT_ATOMS: atom_id res chain seq x y z
N MET A 1 -16.94 3.77 6.74
CA MET A 1 -16.72 3.23 5.38
C MET A 1 -15.95 4.27 4.62
N ASP A 2 -14.61 4.23 4.74
CA ASP A 2 -13.73 5.03 3.91
C ASP A 2 -14.00 4.70 2.45
N LYS A 3 -14.18 5.71 1.60
CA LYS A 3 -14.41 5.45 0.18
C LYS A 3 -13.08 4.99 -0.41
N GLN A 4 -13.12 4.15 -1.44
CA GLN A 4 -11.92 3.68 -2.15
C GLN A 4 -11.00 4.83 -2.59
N ALA A 5 -11.58 5.99 -2.93
CA ALA A 5 -10.86 7.21 -3.27
C ALA A 5 -10.08 7.82 -2.09
N ASP A 6 -10.57 7.68 -0.85
CA ASP A 6 -9.87 8.14 0.35
C ASP A 6 -8.70 7.21 0.67
N VAL A 7 -8.93 5.89 0.57
CA VAL A 7 -7.89 4.87 0.80
C VAL A 7 -6.72 5.02 -0.17
N ILE A 8 -7.00 5.17 -1.48
CA ILE A 8 -5.94 5.31 -2.48
C ILE A 8 -5.15 6.61 -2.29
N SER A 9 -5.79 7.69 -1.82
CA SER A 9 -5.11 8.96 -1.55
C SER A 9 -4.14 8.84 -0.38
N ARG A 10 -4.52 8.12 0.68
CA ARG A 10 -3.63 7.84 1.82
C ARG A 10 -2.50 6.88 1.45
N LEU A 11 -2.83 5.79 0.74
CA LEU A 11 -1.82 4.87 0.19
C LEU A 11 -0.82 5.63 -0.69
N GLN A 12 -1.27 6.57 -1.51
CA GLN A 12 -0.37 7.35 -2.35
C GLN A 12 0.62 8.19 -1.52
N ALA A 13 0.21 8.76 -0.39
CA ALA A 13 1.13 9.44 0.51
C ALA A 13 2.17 8.48 1.10
N ILE A 14 1.71 7.32 1.61
CA ILE A 14 2.58 6.29 2.20
C ILE A 14 3.61 5.79 1.18
N PHE A 15 3.18 5.48 -0.04
CA PHE A 15 4.08 5.01 -1.10
C PHE A 15 5.13 6.06 -1.46
N ARG A 16 4.76 7.35 -1.51
CA ARG A 16 5.71 8.43 -1.80
C ARG A 16 6.77 8.56 -0.71
N GLU A 17 6.37 8.42 0.55
CA GLU A 17 7.27 8.50 1.70
C GLU A 17 8.18 7.28 1.81
N GLU A 18 7.63 6.07 1.73
CA GLU A 18 8.37 4.81 1.93
C GLU A 18 9.28 4.43 0.76
N LEU A 19 9.00 4.96 -0.43
CA LEU A 19 9.81 4.76 -1.64
C LEU A 19 10.68 5.97 -1.99
N ASP A 20 10.55 7.09 -1.27
CA ASP A 20 11.21 8.37 -1.59
C ASP A 20 10.94 8.85 -3.04
N LEU A 21 9.70 8.66 -3.49
CA LEU A 21 9.25 9.01 -4.85
C LEU A 21 8.13 10.06 -4.80
N PRO A 22 8.41 11.36 -4.62
CA PRO A 22 7.39 12.39 -4.39
C PRO A 22 6.40 12.57 -5.56
N ASN A 23 6.81 12.20 -6.77
CA ASN A 23 5.99 12.29 -7.98
C ASN A 23 5.28 10.97 -8.35
N LEU A 24 5.42 9.92 -7.54
CA LEU A 24 4.77 8.64 -7.80
C LEU A 24 3.25 8.81 -7.84
N GLN A 25 2.64 8.19 -8.85
CA GLN A 25 1.20 8.03 -8.96
C GLN A 25 0.88 6.55 -8.96
N ILE A 26 0.20 6.10 -7.92
CA ILE A 26 -0.24 4.72 -7.81
C ILE A 26 -1.66 4.59 -8.34
N SER A 27 -1.94 3.43 -8.91
CA SER A 27 -3.28 3.03 -9.32
C SER A 27 -3.61 1.68 -8.67
N PRO A 28 -4.88 1.25 -8.61
CA PRO A 28 -5.22 -0.09 -8.10
C PRO A 28 -4.51 -1.22 -8.85
N GLN A 29 -4.12 -0.99 -10.11
CA GLN A 29 -3.42 -1.97 -10.94
C GLN A 29 -1.90 -1.92 -10.77
N SER A 30 -1.35 -0.93 -10.06
CA SER A 30 0.09 -0.82 -9.86
C SER A 30 0.60 -2.02 -9.07
N THR A 31 1.65 -2.64 -9.60
CA THR A 31 2.34 -3.79 -9.02
C THR A 31 3.79 -3.42 -8.63
N PRO A 32 4.47 -4.24 -7.83
CA PRO A 32 5.90 -4.11 -7.56
C PRO A 32 6.76 -3.99 -8.83
N ASP A 33 6.36 -4.65 -9.92
CA ASP A 33 7.07 -4.59 -11.21
C ASP A 33 6.87 -3.25 -11.95
N ASP A 34 5.78 -2.52 -11.66
CA ASP A 34 5.47 -1.23 -12.29
C ASP A 34 6.01 -0.02 -11.51
N VAL A 35 6.36 -0.21 -10.25
CA VAL A 35 6.74 0.87 -9.33
C VAL A 35 8.19 0.71 -8.91
N ASP A 36 9.03 1.66 -9.34
CA ASP A 36 10.42 1.70 -8.97
C ASP A 36 10.60 1.70 -7.43
N GLY A 37 11.47 0.84 -6.93
CA GLY A 37 11.78 0.74 -5.50
C GLY A 37 10.75 -0.05 -4.68
N TRP A 38 9.64 -0.49 -5.28
CA TRP A 38 8.70 -1.37 -4.61
C TRP A 38 9.19 -2.83 -4.67
N ASP A 39 9.97 -3.24 -3.66
CA ASP A 39 10.40 -4.62 -3.46
C ASP A 39 9.73 -5.29 -2.24
N SER A 40 10.12 -6.52 -1.91
CA SER A 40 9.57 -7.24 -0.75
C SER A 40 9.78 -6.51 0.59
N LEU A 41 10.90 -5.79 0.75
CA LEU A 41 11.17 -5.03 1.96
C LEU A 41 10.32 -3.77 2.00
N ALA A 42 10.14 -3.10 0.86
CA ALA A 42 9.24 -1.97 0.72
C ALA A 42 7.79 -2.38 1.02
N THR A 43 7.33 -3.56 0.58
CA THR A 43 6.01 -4.08 0.96
C THR A 43 5.85 -4.14 2.48
N ILE A 44 6.84 -4.66 3.20
CA ILE A 44 6.80 -4.71 4.68
C ILE A 44 6.72 -3.31 5.28
N ARG A 45 7.52 -2.35 4.78
CA ARG A 45 7.51 -0.98 5.29
C ARG A 45 6.19 -0.26 5.01
N ILE A 46 5.68 -0.38 3.78
CA ILE A 46 4.39 0.17 3.35
C ILE A 46 3.27 -0.39 4.22
N VAL A 47 3.23 -1.72 4.41
CA VAL A 47 2.23 -2.33 5.28
C VAL A 47 2.34 -1.79 6.70
N ALA A 48 3.54 -1.74 7.28
CA ALA A 48 3.71 -1.21 8.63
C ALA A 48 3.28 0.27 8.77
N ALA A 49 3.40 1.07 7.69
CA ALA A 49 2.89 2.44 7.66
C ALA A 49 1.36 2.48 7.49
N VAL A 50 0.78 1.60 6.67
CA VAL A 50 -0.67 1.43 6.54
C VAL A 50 -1.31 1.00 7.86
N GLU A 51 -0.71 0.05 8.57
CA GLU A 51 -1.18 -0.40 9.88
C GLU A 51 -1.31 0.76 10.86
N ARG A 52 -0.31 1.65 10.88
CA ARG A 52 -0.30 2.86 11.70
C ARG A 52 -1.33 3.90 11.24
N GLU A 53 -1.46 4.12 9.93
CA GLU A 53 -2.36 5.13 9.37
C GLU A 53 -3.84 4.75 9.51
N PHE A 54 -4.15 3.46 9.44
CA PHE A 54 -5.51 2.93 9.51
C PHE A 54 -5.87 2.28 10.84
N ASP A 55 -4.96 2.29 11.82
CA ASP A 55 -5.11 1.68 13.15
C ASP A 55 -5.57 0.21 13.05
N ARG A 56 -4.86 -0.55 12.21
CA ARG A 56 -5.15 -1.95 11.88
C ARG A 56 -3.90 -2.80 11.90
N GLU A 57 -4.05 -4.09 12.17
CA GLU A 57 -2.96 -5.07 12.12
C GLU A 57 -3.30 -6.11 11.04
N PHE A 58 -2.32 -6.48 10.23
CA PHE A 58 -2.46 -7.51 9.20
C PHE A 58 -1.64 -8.74 9.56
N GLU A 59 -2.16 -9.91 9.23
CA GLU A 59 -1.41 -11.16 9.42
C GLU A 59 -0.28 -11.28 8.40
N ALA A 60 0.84 -11.89 8.79
CA ALA A 60 1.97 -12.12 7.91
C ALA A 60 1.57 -12.85 6.60
N ALA A 61 0.63 -13.80 6.68
CA ALA A 61 0.10 -14.49 5.50
C ALA A 61 -0.65 -13.55 4.52
N GLN A 62 -1.33 -12.53 5.04
CA GLN A 62 -1.97 -11.51 4.19
C GLN A 62 -0.91 -10.64 3.52
N ILE A 63 0.14 -10.27 4.26
CA ILE A 63 1.26 -9.47 3.75
C ILE A 63 1.98 -10.19 2.61
N GLU A 64 2.26 -11.48 2.77
CA GLU A 64 2.86 -12.32 1.72
C GLU A 64 1.96 -12.48 0.49
N SER A 65 0.66 -12.26 0.62
CA SER A 65 -0.30 -12.36 -0.49
C SER A 65 -0.41 -11.07 -1.32
N ILE A 66 0.17 -9.95 -0.88
CA ILE A 66 0.10 -8.65 -1.56
C ILE A 66 0.88 -8.70 -2.87
N ARG A 67 0.18 -8.46 -3.99
CA ARG A 67 0.79 -8.39 -5.33
C ARG A 67 0.52 -7.06 -6.03
N SER A 68 -0.44 -6.29 -5.52
CA SER A 68 -0.89 -5.04 -6.13
C SER A 68 -1.47 -4.09 -5.10
N VAL A 69 -1.62 -2.83 -5.50
CA VAL A 69 -2.30 -1.82 -4.68
C VAL A 69 -3.77 -2.18 -4.45
N ALA A 70 -4.42 -2.89 -5.39
CA ALA A 70 -5.78 -3.38 -5.20
C ALA A 70 -5.91 -4.36 -4.01
N ASP A 71 -4.87 -5.18 -3.75
CA ASP A 71 -4.86 -6.09 -2.61
C ASP A 71 -4.84 -5.29 -1.29
N LEU A 72 -3.96 -4.29 -1.21
CA LEU A 72 -3.89 -3.36 -0.07
C LEU A 72 -5.23 -2.64 0.17
N ILE A 73 -5.84 -2.12 -0.90
CA ILE A 73 -7.16 -1.46 -0.83
C ILE A 73 -8.21 -2.44 -0.28
N SER A 74 -8.20 -3.68 -0.76
CA SER A 74 -9.17 -4.71 -0.34
C SER A 74 -8.99 -5.10 1.13
N MET A 75 -7.75 -5.16 1.60
CA MET A 75 -7.43 -5.43 3.01
C MET A 75 -7.92 -4.31 3.95
N ILE A 76 -7.86 -3.05 3.49
CA ILE A 76 -8.31 -1.89 4.27
C ILE A 76 -9.83 -1.70 4.19
N ALA A 77 -10.43 -1.96 3.03
CA ALA A 77 -11.87 -1.76 2.80
C ALA A 77 -12.74 -2.91 3.33
N ALA A 78 -12.13 -4.04 3.73
CA ALA A 78 -12.78 -5.13 4.45
C ALA A 78 -13.28 -4.68 5.84
#